data_AF-A0AAV1FUN2-F1
#
_entry.id   AF-A0AAV1FUN2-F1
#
_cell.length_a   1.000
_cell.length_b   1.000
_cell.length_c   1.000
_cell.angle_alpha   90.00
_cell.angle_beta   90.00
_cell.angle_gamma   90.00
#
_symmetry.space_group_name_H-M   'P 1'
#
loop_
_entity.id
_entity.type
_entity.pdbx_description
1 polymer ?
#
loop_
_entity_poly.entity_id
_entity_poly.type
_entity_poly.pdbx_seq_one_letter_code
_entity_poly.pdbx_strand_id
1 'polypeptide(L)'
;MQRLGATQAEIQEKIHDRLKQMEELKQAVDALKNSAQRALQDCEKMFSDMMRSIERMQQEMAKLISSNKKAALKIAVGHTDRLSYEIADLKRRDNEITQLSRTEDHIHFIQTYQMLIAQTEAEELPTVSVNPYFTFDPVTKAVSEMKQHLNEFSNDELVKTAKTVNKMTFCQLDDSKKRRSIENDEQAQVMHKAVPVQEPQHRDDFLKYKVVFCLWSRLTNSDDTSGIPDRKPGRHSRGHRVSHQL
;
A
#
# COMPACT_ATOMS: atom_id res chain seq x y z
N MET A 1 -12.74 20.19 -74.10
CA MET A 1 -13.95 20.33 -73.26
C MET A 1 -14.30 19.05 -72.50
N GLN A 2 -14.50 17.88 -73.14
CA GLN A 2 -14.87 16.62 -72.46
C GLN A 2 -13.91 16.16 -71.34
N ARG A 3 -12.59 16.25 -71.56
CA ARG A 3 -11.57 15.81 -70.56
C ARG A 3 -11.58 16.63 -69.27
N LEU A 4 -11.88 17.93 -69.36
CA LEU A 4 -11.96 18.82 -68.20
C LEU A 4 -13.15 18.48 -67.30
N GLY A 5 -14.32 18.21 -67.90
CA GLY A 5 -15.53 17.83 -67.15
C GLY A 5 -15.38 16.49 -66.42
N ALA A 6 -14.73 15.50 -67.05
CA ALA A 6 -14.46 14.21 -66.42
C ALA A 6 -13.51 14.34 -65.22
N THR A 7 -12.40 15.09 -65.36
CA THR A 7 -11.47 15.35 -64.26
C THR A 7 -12.13 16.14 -63.12
N GLN A 8 -13.00 17.10 -63.45
CA GLN A 8 -13.74 17.85 -62.44
C GLN A 8 -14.69 16.96 -61.63
N ALA A 9 -15.41 16.04 -62.29
CA ALA A 9 -16.28 15.08 -61.61
C ALA A 9 -15.50 14.14 -60.67
N GLU A 10 -14.35 13.63 -61.11
CA GLU A 10 -13.48 12.77 -60.30
C GLU A 10 -12.94 13.51 -59.06
N ILE A 11 -12.59 14.79 -59.19
CA ILE A 11 -12.16 15.60 -58.04
C ILE A 11 -13.31 15.82 -57.05
N GLN A 12 -14.52 16.10 -57.55
CA GLN A 12 -15.70 16.28 -56.69
C GLN A 12 -16.06 15.00 -55.91
N GLU A 13 -15.95 13.84 -56.55
CA GLU A 13 -16.13 12.54 -55.89
C GLU A 13 -15.09 12.32 -54.79
N LYS A 14 -13.80 12.57 -55.07
CA LYS A 14 -12.74 12.49 -54.04
C LYS A 14 -12.97 13.46 -52.88
N ILE A 15 -13.47 14.67 -53.15
CA ILE A 15 -13.83 15.64 -52.10
C ILE A 15 -14.94 15.05 -51.23
N HIS A 16 -16.00 14.52 -51.84
CA HIS A 16 -17.11 13.91 -51.10
C HIS A 16 -16.65 12.75 -50.20
N ASP A 17 -15.83 11.85 -50.73
CA ASP A 17 -15.26 10.73 -49.98
C ASP A 17 -14.41 11.21 -48.79
N ARG A 18 -13.58 12.24 -48.99
CA ARG A 18 -12.75 12.81 -47.90
C ARG A 18 -13.59 13.51 -46.85
N LEU A 19 -14.66 14.21 -47.23
CA LEU A 19 -15.60 14.81 -46.28
C LEU A 19 -16.29 13.72 -45.43
N LYS A 20 -16.69 12.61 -46.05
CA LYS A 20 -17.28 11.47 -45.34
C LYS A 20 -16.30 10.83 -44.35
N GLN A 21 -15.08 10.53 -44.79
CA GLN A 21 -14.02 9.97 -43.92
C GLN A 21 -13.69 10.89 -42.74
N MET A 22 -13.66 12.21 -42.98
CA MET A 22 -13.43 13.19 -41.92
C MET A 22 -14.55 13.14 -40.86
N GLU A 23 -15.80 13.00 -41.28
CA GLU A 23 -16.94 12.95 -40.36
C GLU A 23 -16.97 11.64 -39.56
N GLU A 24 -16.70 10.50 -40.21
CA GLU A 24 -16.54 9.20 -39.53
C GLU A 24 -15.41 9.26 -38.48
N LEU A 25 -14.28 9.89 -38.82
CA LEU A 25 -13.16 10.05 -37.90
C LEU A 25 -13.52 10.92 -36.69
N LYS A 26 -14.26 12.03 -36.87
CA LYS A 26 -14.71 12.85 -35.76
C LYS A 26 -15.60 12.06 -34.79
N GLN A 27 -16.56 11.29 -35.32
CA GLN A 27 -17.43 10.44 -34.50
C GLN A 27 -16.62 9.39 -33.73
N ALA A 28 -15.64 8.75 -34.39
CA ALA A 28 -14.76 7.79 -33.75
C ALA A 28 -13.91 8.43 -32.62
N VAL A 29 -13.44 9.67 -32.82
CA VAL A 29 -12.68 10.42 -31.80
C VAL A 29 -13.54 10.70 -30.57
N ASP A 30 -14.78 11.10 -30.75
CA ASP A 30 -15.67 11.36 -29.62
C ASP A 30 -16.08 10.06 -28.90
N ALA A 31 -16.27 8.97 -29.64
CA ALA A 31 -16.46 7.64 -29.05
C ALA A 31 -15.24 7.20 -28.22
N LEU A 32 -14.02 7.43 -28.72
CA LEU A 32 -12.78 7.15 -27.97
C LEU A 32 -12.71 7.93 -26.67
N LYS A 33 -12.97 9.24 -26.70
CA LYS A 33 -12.98 10.09 -25.49
C LYS A 33 -13.95 9.56 -24.44
N ASN A 34 -15.19 9.26 -24.87
CA ASN A 34 -16.22 8.73 -23.98
C ASN A 34 -15.85 7.36 -23.42
N SER A 35 -15.27 6.48 -24.24
CA SER A 35 -14.80 5.16 -23.81
C SER A 35 -13.66 5.27 -22.80
N ALA A 36 -12.68 6.14 -23.04
CA ALA A 36 -11.56 6.36 -22.13
C ALA A 36 -12.04 6.91 -20.77
N GLN A 37 -12.96 7.89 -20.79
CA GLN A 37 -13.55 8.44 -19.58
C GLN A 37 -14.29 7.39 -18.76
N ARG A 38 -15.09 6.53 -19.41
CA ARG A 38 -15.80 5.45 -18.73
C ARG A 38 -14.82 4.44 -18.10
N ALA A 39 -13.80 4.03 -18.85
CA ALA A 39 -12.78 3.11 -18.34
C ALA A 39 -12.05 3.68 -17.11
N LEU A 40 -11.74 4.98 -17.11
CA LEU A 40 -11.15 5.65 -15.94
C LEU A 40 -12.07 5.62 -14.73
N GLN A 41 -13.35 5.96 -14.90
CA GLN A 41 -14.34 5.95 -13.81
C GLN A 41 -14.54 4.55 -13.22
N ASP A 42 -14.60 3.53 -14.09
CA ASP A 42 -14.72 2.13 -13.65
C ASP A 42 -13.48 1.70 -12.85
N CYS A 43 -12.28 2.07 -13.33
CA CYS A 43 -11.02 1.80 -12.63
C CYS A 43 -10.96 2.52 -11.26
N GLU A 44 -11.33 3.80 -11.20
CA GLU A 44 -11.39 4.58 -9.95
C GLU A 44 -12.33 3.95 -8.93
N LYS A 45 -13.49 3.46 -9.39
CA LYS A 45 -14.44 2.75 -8.54
C LYS A 45 -13.85 1.45 -7.99
N MET A 46 -13.20 0.65 -8.85
CA MET A 46 -12.55 -0.60 -8.44
C MET A 46 -11.44 -0.37 -7.41
N PHE A 47 -10.56 0.62 -7.64
CA PHE A 47 -9.53 0.99 -6.66
C PHE A 47 -10.14 1.49 -5.35
N SER A 48 -11.24 2.24 -5.40
CA SER A 48 -11.96 2.67 -4.21
C SER A 48 -12.56 1.50 -3.42
N ASP A 49 -13.11 0.49 -4.09
CA ASP A 49 -13.60 -0.75 -3.47
C ASP A 49 -12.44 -1.53 -2.81
N MET A 50 -11.25 -1.55 -3.43
CA MET A 50 -10.04 -2.17 -2.87
C MET A 50 -9.53 -1.43 -1.63
N MET A 51 -9.43 -0.10 -1.67
CA MET A 51 -9.00 0.71 -0.51
C MET A 51 -9.92 0.49 0.69
N ARG A 52 -11.25 0.50 0.48
CA ARG A 52 -12.22 0.17 1.54
C ARG A 52 -12.03 -1.22 2.13
N SER A 53 -11.62 -2.20 1.31
CA SER A 53 -11.34 -3.55 1.79
C SER A 53 -10.09 -3.59 2.68
N ILE A 54 -9.04 -2.83 2.33
CA ILE A 54 -7.83 -2.69 3.13
C ILE A 54 -8.12 -1.99 4.46
N GLU A 55 -8.91 -0.90 4.45
CA GLU A 55 -9.35 -0.20 5.66
C GLU A 55 -10.14 -1.11 6.61
N ARG A 56 -11.07 -1.90 6.07
CA ARG A 56 -11.83 -2.87 6.87
C ARG A 56 -10.90 -3.92 7.50
N MET A 57 -9.93 -4.42 6.74
CA MET A 57 -8.95 -5.38 7.24
C MET A 57 -8.10 -4.78 8.37
N GLN A 58 -7.68 -3.52 8.24
CA GLN A 58 -6.98 -2.79 9.30
C GLN A 58 -7.83 -2.70 10.59
N GLN A 59 -9.13 -2.38 10.46
CA GLN A 59 -10.05 -2.30 11.59
C GLN A 59 -10.22 -3.65 12.29
N GLU A 60 -10.36 -4.75 11.53
CA GLU A 60 -10.48 -6.10 12.11
C GLU A 60 -9.20 -6.53 12.83
N MET A 61 -8.02 -6.25 12.28
CA MET A 61 -6.75 -6.51 12.95
C MET A 61 -6.64 -5.74 14.28
N ALA A 62 -7.02 -4.47 14.29
CA ALA A 62 -7.03 -3.66 15.52
C ALA A 62 -7.99 -4.24 16.58
N LYS A 63 -9.18 -4.70 16.17
CA LYS A 63 -10.14 -5.36 17.06
C LYS A 63 -9.58 -6.66 17.65
N LEU A 64 -8.91 -7.49 16.83
CA LEU A 64 -8.30 -8.74 17.28
C LEU A 64 -7.22 -8.50 18.33
N ILE A 65 -6.28 -7.58 18.06
CA ILE A 65 -5.20 -7.22 18.99
C ILE A 65 -5.78 -6.68 20.30
N SER A 66 -6.73 -5.74 20.21
CA SER A 66 -7.36 -5.14 21.38
C SER A 66 -8.12 -6.15 22.23
N SER A 67 -8.88 -7.05 21.59
CA SER A 67 -9.64 -8.09 22.27
C SER A 67 -8.73 -9.09 22.98
N ASN A 68 -7.66 -9.54 22.30
CA ASN A 68 -6.68 -10.43 22.90
C ASN A 68 -5.96 -9.78 24.09
N LYS A 69 -5.51 -8.54 23.93
CA LYS A 69 -4.90 -7.75 25.01
C LYS A 69 -5.85 -7.64 26.21
N LYS A 70 -7.11 -7.29 25.99
CA LYS A 70 -8.10 -7.14 27.07
C LYS A 70 -8.33 -8.47 27.81
N ALA A 71 -8.42 -9.58 27.09
CA ALA A 71 -8.57 -10.90 27.69
C ALA A 71 -7.35 -11.29 28.53
N ALA A 72 -6.13 -11.12 27.98
CA ALA A 72 -4.89 -11.39 28.68
C ALA A 72 -4.74 -10.54 29.96
N LEU A 73 -5.06 -9.24 29.88
CA LEU A 73 -5.02 -8.35 31.04
C LEU A 73 -6.03 -8.75 32.11
N LYS A 74 -7.26 -9.15 31.72
CA LYS A 74 -8.27 -9.60 32.69
C LYS A 74 -7.78 -10.82 33.48
N ILE A 75 -7.15 -11.77 32.80
CA ILE A 75 -6.57 -12.97 33.44
C ILE A 75 -5.42 -12.57 34.37
N ALA A 76 -4.51 -11.72 33.90
CA ALA A 76 -3.36 -11.26 34.70
C ALA A 76 -3.79 -10.50 35.97
N VAL A 77 -4.80 -9.64 35.88
CA VAL A 77 -5.37 -8.94 37.05
C VAL A 77 -5.96 -9.95 38.04
N GLY A 78 -6.75 -10.92 37.57
CA GLY A 78 -7.30 -11.96 38.45
C GLY A 78 -6.22 -12.78 39.18
N HIS A 79 -5.11 -13.12 38.51
CA HIS A 79 -3.97 -13.77 39.15
C HIS A 79 -3.25 -12.85 40.14
N THR A 80 -3.12 -11.57 39.83
CA THR A 80 -2.49 -10.58 40.73
C THR A 80 -3.31 -10.39 42.00
N ASP A 81 -4.64 -10.31 41.88
CA ASP A 81 -5.55 -10.19 43.03
C ASP A 81 -5.48 -11.44 43.92
N ARG A 82 -5.48 -12.63 43.30
CA ARG A 82 -5.34 -13.90 44.03
C ARG A 82 -4.02 -13.96 44.81
N LEU A 83 -2.89 -13.68 44.14
CA LEU A 83 -1.57 -13.65 44.79
C LEU A 83 -1.51 -12.61 45.90
N SER A 84 -2.15 -11.45 45.73
CA SER A 84 -2.21 -10.42 46.77
C SER A 84 -2.95 -10.91 48.01
N TYR A 85 -4.03 -11.66 47.85
CA TYR A 85 -4.77 -12.28 48.94
C TYR A 85 -3.96 -13.38 49.64
N GLU A 86 -3.35 -14.28 48.87
CA GLU A 86 -2.47 -15.34 49.39
C GLU A 86 -1.32 -14.75 50.22
N ILE A 87 -0.66 -13.70 49.72
CA ILE A 87 0.41 -12.99 50.46
C ILE A 87 -0.13 -12.35 51.75
N ALA A 88 -1.31 -11.74 51.72
CA ALA A 88 -1.89 -11.11 52.89
C ALA A 88 -2.24 -12.15 53.98
N ASP A 89 -2.77 -13.30 53.58
CA ASP A 89 -3.07 -14.38 54.51
C ASP A 89 -1.79 -15.02 55.08
N LEU A 90 -0.76 -15.25 54.26
CA LEU A 90 0.54 -15.72 54.72
C LEU A 90 1.16 -14.75 55.74
N LYS A 91 1.09 -13.43 55.48
CA LYS A 91 1.56 -12.41 56.44
C LYS A 91 0.75 -12.40 57.74
N ARG A 92 -0.56 -12.67 57.67
CA ARG A 92 -1.39 -12.80 58.87
C ARG A 92 -0.95 -14.00 59.72
N ARG A 93 -0.78 -15.16 59.10
CA ARG A 93 -0.30 -16.38 59.77
C ARG A 93 1.10 -16.22 60.35
N ASP A 94 2.01 -15.60 59.60
CA ASP A 94 3.36 -15.29 60.09
C ASP A 94 3.35 -14.41 61.36
N ASN A 95 2.48 -13.39 61.39
CA ASN A 95 2.27 -12.57 62.58
C ASN A 95 1.67 -13.36 63.75
N GLU A 96 0.70 -14.24 63.50
CA GLU A 96 0.10 -15.12 64.52
C GLU A 96 1.16 -16.04 65.14
N ILE A 97 2.01 -16.66 64.32
CA ILE A 97 3.15 -17.49 64.78
C ILE A 97 4.13 -16.65 65.60
N THR A 98 4.47 -15.44 65.13
CA THR A 98 5.38 -14.53 65.84
C THR A 98 4.84 -14.16 67.23
N GLN A 99 3.54 -13.87 67.35
CA GLN A 99 2.91 -13.57 68.64
C GLN A 99 2.86 -14.81 69.54
N LEU A 100 2.50 -15.97 68.98
CA LEU A 100 2.45 -17.23 69.72
C LEU A 100 3.82 -17.59 70.30
N SER A 101 4.91 -17.33 69.58
CA SER A 101 6.28 -17.60 70.06
C SER A 101 6.68 -16.80 71.32
N ARG A 102 5.97 -15.70 71.61
CA ARG A 102 6.21 -14.82 72.76
C ARG A 102 5.29 -15.11 73.94
N THR A 103 4.37 -16.06 73.80
CA THR A 103 3.43 -16.40 74.88
C THR A 103 4.13 -17.23 75.96
N GLU A 104 3.82 -16.95 77.23
CA GLU A 104 4.25 -17.78 78.37
C GLU A 104 3.22 -18.88 78.72
N ASP A 105 2.02 -18.84 78.12
CA ASP A 105 1.01 -19.90 78.30
C ASP A 105 1.32 -21.11 77.41
N HIS A 106 1.94 -22.12 78.02
CA HIS A 106 2.33 -23.35 77.33
C HIS A 106 1.16 -24.18 76.80
N ILE A 107 -0.02 -24.11 77.42
CA ILE A 107 -1.20 -24.85 76.94
C ILE A 107 -1.73 -24.18 75.67
N HIS A 108 -1.87 -22.84 75.69
CA HIS A 108 -2.27 -22.06 74.53
C HIS A 108 -1.29 -22.21 73.37
N PHE A 109 0.02 -22.23 73.66
CA PHE A 109 1.06 -22.48 72.68
C PHE A 109 0.85 -23.81 71.94
N ILE A 110 0.73 -24.93 72.68
CA ILE A 110 0.63 -26.27 72.08
C ILE A 110 -0.62 -26.38 71.21
N GLN A 111 -1.78 -25.89 71.68
CA GLN A 111 -3.04 -25.98 70.95
C GLN A 111 -3.04 -25.15 69.66
N THR A 112 -2.60 -23.89 69.75
CA THR A 112 -2.63 -22.96 68.61
C THR A 112 -1.59 -23.35 67.56
N TYR A 113 -0.41 -23.79 67.99
CA TYR A 113 0.66 -24.23 67.09
C TYR A 113 0.22 -25.45 66.26
N GLN A 114 -0.39 -26.45 66.89
CA GLN A 114 -0.91 -27.63 66.19
C GLN A 114 -1.95 -27.26 65.12
N MET A 115 -2.83 -26.31 65.42
CA MET A 115 -3.83 -25.82 64.47
C MET A 115 -3.20 -25.08 63.28
N LEU A 116 -2.23 -24.18 63.53
CA LEU A 116 -1.56 -23.40 62.48
C LEU A 116 -0.71 -24.26 61.55
N ILE A 117 -0.02 -25.27 62.08
CA ILE A 117 0.74 -26.23 61.25
C ILE A 117 -0.19 -27.04 60.36
N ALA A 118 -1.26 -27.60 60.91
CA ALA A 118 -2.21 -28.38 60.12
C ALA A 118 -2.82 -27.58 58.96
N GLN A 119 -3.06 -26.27 59.16
CA GLN A 119 -3.53 -25.38 58.11
C GLN A 119 -2.47 -25.12 57.03
N THR A 120 -1.20 -24.99 57.42
CA THR A 120 -0.11 -24.64 56.49
C THR A 120 0.33 -25.86 55.68
N GLU A 121 0.38 -27.05 56.28
CA GLU A 121 0.78 -28.29 55.60
C GLU A 121 -0.26 -28.79 54.60
N ALA A 122 -1.54 -28.46 54.81
CA ALA A 122 -2.64 -28.86 53.91
C ALA A 122 -2.80 -27.93 52.70
N GLU A 123 -2.16 -26.76 52.68
CA GLU A 123 -2.39 -25.73 51.67
C GLU A 123 -1.30 -25.73 50.59
N GLU A 124 -1.59 -26.39 49.47
CA GLU A 124 -0.78 -26.23 48.25
C GLU A 124 -1.23 -24.97 47.49
N LEU A 125 -0.36 -23.95 47.46
CA LEU A 125 -0.62 -22.73 46.70
C LEU A 125 -0.32 -22.92 45.20
N PRO A 126 -1.29 -22.71 44.30
CA PRO A 126 -1.09 -22.88 42.87
C PRO A 126 -0.14 -21.81 42.29
N THR A 127 0.88 -22.25 41.55
CA THR A 127 1.86 -21.33 40.93
C THR A 127 1.29 -20.64 39.69
N VAL A 128 1.64 -19.36 39.51
CA VAL A 128 1.37 -18.61 38.27
C VAL A 128 2.58 -18.68 37.35
N SER A 129 2.40 -19.17 36.12
CA SER A 129 3.45 -19.19 35.10
C SER A 129 3.23 -18.05 34.10
N VAL A 130 4.29 -17.29 33.83
CA VAL A 130 4.29 -16.20 32.84
C VAL A 130 5.01 -16.68 31.59
N ASN A 131 4.41 -16.45 30.42
CA ASN A 131 5.10 -16.67 29.15
C ASN A 131 6.03 -15.47 28.86
N PRO A 132 7.37 -15.61 28.94
CA PRO A 132 8.29 -14.50 28.71
C PRO A 132 8.41 -14.11 27.23
N TYR A 133 7.91 -14.94 26.31
CA TYR A 133 7.99 -14.74 24.86
C TYR A 133 6.69 -14.18 24.27
N PHE A 134 5.75 -13.72 25.10
CA PHE A 134 4.50 -13.16 24.60
C PHE A 134 4.75 -11.87 23.81
N THR A 135 4.36 -11.85 22.53
CA THR A 135 4.49 -10.71 21.63
C THR A 135 3.41 -10.73 20.55
N PHE A 136 3.16 -9.59 19.92
CA PHE A 136 2.33 -9.46 18.71
C PHE A 136 3.17 -9.39 17.41
N ASP A 137 4.49 -9.60 17.47
CA ASP A 137 5.37 -9.57 16.29
C ASP A 137 4.90 -10.46 15.12
N PRO A 138 4.33 -11.66 15.35
CA PRO A 138 3.77 -12.46 14.25
C PRO A 138 2.67 -11.73 13.47
N VAL A 139 1.87 -10.89 14.13
CA VAL A 139 0.83 -10.09 13.47
C VAL A 139 1.47 -9.01 12.59
N THR A 140 2.45 -8.29 13.12
CA THR A 140 3.20 -7.28 12.36
C THR A 140 3.91 -7.90 11.16
N LYS A 141 4.52 -9.07 11.34
CA LYS A 141 5.17 -9.83 10.27
C LYS A 141 4.18 -10.20 9.16
N ALA A 142 3.01 -10.76 9.51
CA ALA A 142 1.98 -11.10 8.53
C ALA A 142 1.51 -9.89 7.71
N VAL A 143 1.36 -8.71 8.35
CA VAL A 143 1.00 -7.47 7.65
C VAL A 143 2.12 -7.00 6.71
N SER A 144 3.38 -7.15 7.12
CA SER A 144 4.53 -6.82 6.29
C SER A 144 4.60 -7.71 5.04
N GLU A 145 4.41 -9.02 5.20
CA GLU A 145 4.38 -9.98 4.08
C GLU A 145 3.23 -9.68 3.12
N MET A 146 2.05 -9.37 3.65
CA MET A 146 0.90 -8.96 2.84
C MET A 146 1.18 -7.68 2.03
N LYS A 147 1.81 -6.67 2.65
CA LYS A 147 2.23 -5.44 1.94
C LYS A 147 3.19 -5.76 0.80
N GLN A 148 4.17 -6.63 1.05
CA GLN A 148 5.13 -7.06 0.03
C GLN A 148 4.42 -7.73 -1.14
N HIS A 149 3.59 -8.74 -0.88
CA HIS A 149 2.86 -9.45 -1.94
C HIS A 149 1.94 -8.52 -2.75
N LEU A 150 1.25 -7.58 -2.08
CA LEU A 150 0.40 -6.61 -2.76
C LEU A 150 1.21 -5.71 -3.70
N ASN A 151 2.40 -5.26 -3.27
CA ASN A 151 3.28 -4.44 -4.09
C ASN A 151 3.81 -5.22 -5.31
N GLU A 152 4.27 -6.45 -5.11
CA GLU A 152 4.78 -7.32 -6.18
C GLU A 152 3.69 -7.56 -7.23
N PHE A 153 2.51 -8.01 -6.79
CA PHE A 153 1.36 -8.23 -7.65
C PHE A 153 0.95 -6.95 -8.41
N SER A 154 0.87 -5.82 -7.71
CA SER A 154 0.46 -4.55 -8.33
C SER A 154 1.45 -4.09 -9.39
N ASN A 155 2.75 -4.24 -9.16
CA ASN A 155 3.78 -3.89 -10.14
C ASN A 155 3.67 -4.76 -11.41
N ASP A 156 3.49 -6.06 -11.25
CA ASP A 156 3.35 -6.98 -12.38
C ASP A 156 2.11 -6.67 -13.23
N GLU A 157 0.97 -6.40 -12.59
CA GLU A 157 -0.28 -6.04 -13.29
C GLU A 157 -0.20 -4.66 -13.96
N LEU A 158 0.50 -3.70 -13.35
CA LEU A 158 0.75 -2.40 -13.98
C LEU A 158 1.59 -2.54 -15.25
N VAL A 159 2.62 -3.38 -15.23
CA VAL A 159 3.45 -3.66 -16.42
C VAL A 159 2.62 -4.31 -17.53
N LYS A 160 1.77 -5.28 -17.20
CA LYS A 160 0.87 -5.92 -18.16
C LYS A 160 -0.13 -4.92 -18.76
N THR A 161 -0.76 -4.11 -17.91
CA THR A 161 -1.70 -3.06 -18.33
C THR A 161 -1.02 -2.06 -19.26
N ALA A 162 0.16 -1.56 -18.91
CA ALA A 162 0.92 -0.64 -19.75
C ALA A 162 1.24 -1.23 -21.13
N LYS A 163 1.65 -2.51 -21.19
CA LYS A 163 1.89 -3.21 -22.46
C LYS A 163 0.62 -3.31 -23.30
N THR A 164 -0.52 -3.58 -22.68
CA THR A 164 -1.83 -3.67 -23.36
C THR A 164 -2.24 -2.32 -23.93
N VAL A 165 -2.19 -1.26 -23.12
CA VAL A 165 -2.53 0.11 -23.55
C VAL A 165 -1.61 0.58 -24.69
N ASN A 166 -0.30 0.33 -24.60
CA ASN A 166 0.65 0.75 -25.63
C ASN A 166 0.47 0.03 -26.98
N LYS A 167 -0.17 -1.14 -27.00
CA LYS A 167 -0.49 -1.88 -28.23
C LYS A 167 -1.80 -1.45 -28.88
N MET A 168 -2.65 -0.72 -28.17
CA MET A 168 -3.92 -0.22 -28.73
C MET A 168 -3.62 0.82 -29.80
N THR A 169 -4.06 0.57 -31.03
CA THR A 169 -4.02 1.56 -32.11
C THR A 169 -5.43 2.07 -32.38
N PHE A 170 -5.60 3.39 -32.41
CA PHE A 170 -6.90 4.01 -32.64
C PHE A 170 -7.18 4.27 -34.13
N CYS A 171 -6.21 4.85 -34.86
CA CYS A 171 -6.35 5.16 -36.28
C CYS A 171 -5.01 4.91 -37.01
N GLN A 172 -5.09 4.48 -38.27
CA GLN A 172 -3.95 4.27 -39.16
C GLN A 172 -4.28 4.80 -40.55
N LEU A 173 -3.26 5.25 -41.28
CA LEU A 173 -3.39 5.55 -42.71
C LEU A 173 -3.13 4.27 -43.49
N ASP A 174 -4.05 3.92 -44.38
CA ASP A 174 -3.91 2.75 -45.25
C ASP A 174 -3.22 3.16 -46.55
N ASP A 175 -1.91 2.88 -46.66
CA ASP A 175 -1.09 3.22 -47.83
C ASP A 175 -1.34 2.29 -49.04
N SER A 176 -2.18 1.26 -48.87
CA SER A 176 -2.46 0.21 -49.86
C SER A 176 -3.05 0.72 -51.19
N LYS A 177 -3.60 1.95 -51.22
CA LYS A 177 -4.14 2.57 -52.45
C LYS A 177 -3.12 3.36 -53.27
N LYS A 178 -1.90 3.58 -52.76
CA LYS A 178 -0.86 4.33 -53.49
C LYS A 178 -0.18 3.51 -54.61
N ARG A 179 -0.31 2.18 -54.62
CA ARG A 179 0.32 1.30 -55.63
C ARG A 179 -0.46 1.07 -56.92
N ARG A 180 -1.77 1.39 -56.99
CA ARG A 180 -2.58 1.14 -58.21
C ARG A 180 -2.45 2.22 -59.31
N SER A 181 -1.57 3.20 -59.14
CA SER A 181 -1.34 4.28 -60.13
C SER A 181 0.09 4.35 -60.66
N ILE A 182 0.95 3.37 -60.32
CA ILE A 182 2.28 3.18 -60.90
C ILE A 182 2.40 1.73 -61.38
N GLU A 183 1.50 1.32 -62.26
CA GLU A 183 1.71 0.15 -63.13
C GLU A 183 1.60 0.66 -64.57
N ASN A 184 2.65 1.35 -65.00
CA ASN A 184 3.09 1.51 -66.38
C ASN A 184 4.51 2.10 -66.28
N ASP A 185 5.46 1.27 -65.81
CA ASP A 185 6.82 1.17 -66.37
C ASP A 185 7.66 0.17 -65.55
N GLU A 186 8.08 -0.86 -66.27
CA GLU A 186 9.22 -1.77 -66.14
C GLU A 186 9.84 -2.14 -64.76
N GLN A 187 9.77 -3.44 -64.50
CA GLN A 187 10.86 -4.34 -64.06
C GLN A 187 12.02 -3.75 -63.23
N ALA A 188 12.03 -4.07 -61.93
CA ALA A 188 13.26 -4.48 -61.23
C ALA A 188 12.91 -5.31 -59.96
N GLN A 189 13.40 -6.55 -59.92
CA GLN A 189 13.51 -7.35 -58.70
C GLN A 189 14.50 -6.70 -57.73
N VAL A 190 14.15 -6.55 -56.44
CA VAL A 190 15.10 -6.77 -55.32
C VAL A 190 14.36 -7.32 -54.09
N MET A 191 14.87 -8.43 -53.59
CA MET A 191 14.48 -9.18 -52.40
C MET A 191 15.18 -8.62 -51.16
N HIS A 192 14.47 -8.12 -50.14
CA HIS A 192 14.97 -8.00 -48.75
C HIS A 192 13.78 -8.04 -47.76
N LYS A 193 13.62 -9.15 -47.04
CA LYS A 193 14.03 -9.39 -45.62
C LYS A 193 13.12 -8.73 -44.59
N ALA A 194 12.61 -9.57 -43.68
CA ALA A 194 11.89 -9.17 -42.48
C ALA A 194 12.71 -8.18 -41.64
N VAL A 195 12.10 -7.05 -41.28
CA VAL A 195 12.72 -6.02 -40.44
C VAL A 195 12.65 -6.48 -38.97
N PRO A 196 13.79 -6.47 -38.22
CA PRO A 196 13.79 -6.78 -36.80
C PRO A 196 13.20 -5.63 -35.98
N VAL A 197 12.69 -5.96 -34.79
CA VAL A 197 12.28 -5.00 -33.75
C VAL A 197 13.42 -4.00 -33.51
N GLN A 198 13.23 -2.73 -33.90
CA GLN A 198 14.17 -1.64 -33.65
C GLN A 198 13.80 -0.88 -32.37
N GLU A 199 14.82 -0.44 -31.63
CA GLU A 199 14.69 0.45 -30.48
C GLU A 199 14.08 1.81 -30.88
N PRO A 200 13.38 2.51 -29.96
CA PRO A 200 12.65 3.75 -30.23
C PRO A 200 13.53 4.83 -30.88
N GLN A 201 13.19 5.27 -32.10
CA GLN A 201 14.01 6.23 -32.85
C GLN A 201 13.46 7.66 -32.81
N HIS A 202 12.17 7.85 -32.51
CA HIS A 202 11.54 9.16 -32.53
C HIS A 202 10.98 9.56 -31.15
N ARG A 203 10.84 10.88 -30.94
CA ARG A 203 10.37 11.47 -29.68
C ARG A 203 9.02 10.89 -29.24
N ASP A 204 8.13 10.62 -30.18
CA ASP A 204 6.80 10.06 -29.90
C ASP A 204 6.87 8.58 -29.48
N ASP A 205 7.89 7.84 -29.93
CA ASP A 205 8.16 6.47 -29.48
C ASP A 205 8.63 6.49 -28.01
N PHE A 206 9.52 7.42 -27.66
CA PHE A 206 9.99 7.63 -26.29
C PHE A 206 8.86 8.04 -25.33
N LEU A 207 7.88 8.83 -25.79
CA LEU A 207 6.75 9.26 -24.95
C LEU A 207 5.83 8.10 -24.54
N LYS A 208 5.76 7.00 -25.32
CA LYS A 208 5.07 5.77 -24.94
C LYS A 208 5.73 5.03 -23.75
N TYR A 209 7.06 5.19 -23.59
CA TYR A 209 7.81 4.63 -22.46
C TYR A 209 7.86 5.57 -21.26
N LYS A 210 7.72 6.90 -21.48
CA LYS A 210 7.76 7.91 -20.41
C LYS A 210 6.66 7.71 -19.36
N VAL A 211 5.46 7.26 -19.78
CA VAL A 211 4.35 6.96 -18.85
C VAL A 211 4.72 5.85 -17.87
N VAL A 212 5.43 4.82 -18.34
CA VAL A 212 5.88 3.68 -17.50
C VAL A 212 6.94 4.12 -16.49
N PHE A 213 7.91 4.92 -16.92
CA PHE A 213 8.99 5.39 -16.05
C PHE A 213 8.51 6.41 -14.98
N CYS A 214 7.57 7.29 -15.34
CA CYS A 214 6.98 8.26 -14.40
C CYS A 214 6.04 7.61 -13.37
N LEU A 215 5.33 6.53 -13.73
CA LEU A 215 4.51 5.76 -12.79
C LEU A 215 5.39 4.97 -11.81
N TRP A 216 6.46 4.33 -12.31
CA TRP A 216 7.40 3.59 -11.47
C TRP A 216 8.11 4.50 -10.45
N SER A 217 8.60 5.68 -10.88
CA SER A 217 9.28 6.63 -10.00
C SER A 217 8.39 7.26 -8.93
N ARG A 218 7.06 7.27 -9.09
CA ARG A 218 6.13 7.82 -8.10
C ARG A 218 5.65 6.79 -7.07
N LEU A 219 5.65 5.50 -7.44
CA LEU A 219 5.27 4.41 -6.54
C LEU A 219 6.42 3.97 -5.63
N THR A 220 7.67 4.14 -6.06
CA THR A 220 8.86 3.74 -5.28
C THR A 220 9.45 4.85 -4.41
N ASN A 221 9.15 6.13 -4.68
CA ASN A 221 9.62 7.28 -3.90
C ASN A 221 8.60 7.76 -2.85
N SER A 222 7.95 6.85 -2.14
CA SER A 222 7.29 7.21 -0.88
C SER A 222 8.31 7.09 0.24
N ASP A 223 9.34 7.93 0.21
CA ASP A 223 10.25 8.12 1.34
C ASP A 223 9.51 8.82 2.48
N ASP A 224 9.74 8.29 3.67
CA ASP A 224 9.38 8.82 4.97
C ASP A 224 9.50 10.35 5.07
N THR A 225 8.39 11.01 5.41
CA THR A 225 8.46 12.27 6.16
C THR A 225 7.56 12.19 7.37
N SER A 226 8.02 11.44 8.38
CA SER A 226 7.60 11.65 9.76
C SER A 226 8.48 12.75 10.39
N GLY A 227 7.82 13.87 10.72
CA GLY A 227 8.18 14.81 11.79
C GLY A 227 9.57 15.46 11.82
N ILE A 228 9.65 16.73 11.40
CA ILE A 228 10.63 17.69 11.96
C ILE A 228 9.90 19.02 12.24
N PRO A 229 9.92 19.55 13.48
CA PRO A 229 9.28 20.82 13.80
C PRO A 229 10.17 22.00 13.37
N ASP A 230 9.48 23.01 12.83
CA ASP A 230 9.99 24.27 12.30
C ASP A 230 10.74 25.09 13.38
N ARG A 231 12.06 25.23 13.26
CA ARG A 231 12.86 26.20 14.02
C ARG A 231 13.17 27.41 13.13
N LYS A 232 12.53 28.54 13.45
CA LYS A 232 12.79 29.86 12.87
C LYS A 232 14.30 30.23 12.90
N PRO A 233 14.83 30.92 11.88
CA PRO A 233 16.18 31.45 11.94
C PRO A 233 16.23 32.77 12.71
N GLY A 234 17.05 32.81 13.76
CA GLY A 234 17.47 34.02 14.46
C GLY A 234 18.35 34.88 13.56
N ARG A 235 18.02 36.17 13.47
CA ARG A 235 18.89 37.19 12.87
C ARG A 235 20.14 37.37 13.75
N HIS A 236 21.31 37.23 13.16
CA HIS A 236 22.55 37.82 13.65
C HIS A 236 23.21 38.55 12.47
N SER A 237 23.12 39.88 12.46
CA SER A 237 24.01 40.73 11.67
C SER A 237 24.96 41.42 12.63
N ARG A 238 26.24 41.06 12.51
CA ARG A 238 27.38 41.75 13.12
C ARG A 238 27.46 43.17 12.55
N GLY A 239 27.52 44.16 13.44
CA GLY A 239 27.94 45.52 13.12
C GLY A 239 28.99 45.96 14.14
N HIS A 240 30.26 45.92 13.74
CA HIS A 240 31.34 46.63 14.42
C HIS A 240 31.30 48.10 13.98
N ARG A 241 31.28 49.05 14.93
CA ARG A 241 32.04 50.29 14.83
C ARG A 241 32.30 50.89 16.22
N VAL A 242 33.58 51.16 16.44
CA VAL A 242 34.24 51.77 17.60
C VAL A 242 34.05 53.29 17.60
N SER A 243 34.23 53.90 18.79
CA SER A 243 34.58 55.32 19.13
C SER A 243 33.45 56.05 19.87
N HIS A 244 33.64 56.88 20.90
CA HIS A 244 34.74 57.31 21.78
C HIS A 244 34.06 58.26 22.81
N GLN A 245 34.58 58.37 24.05
CA GLN A 245 34.46 59.53 24.98
C GLN A 245 33.04 59.89 25.50
N LEU A 246 32.80 60.21 26.78
CA LEU A 246 33.58 60.71 27.92
C LEU A 246 33.07 60.06 29.21
#